data_AF-A0A0D2ZY59-F1
#
_entry.id   AF-A0A0D2ZY59-F1
#
_cell.length_a   1.000
_cell.length_b   1.000
_cell.length_c   1.000
_cell.angle_alpha   90.00
_cell.angle_beta   90.00
_cell.angle_gamma   90.00
#
_symmetry.space_group_name_H-M   'P 1'
#
loop_
_entity.id
_entity.type
_entity.pdbx_description
1 polymer ?
#
loop_
_entity_poly.entity_id
_entity_poly.type
_entity_poly.pdbx_seq_one_letter_code
_entity_poly.pdbx_strand_id
1 'polypeptide(L)'
;MVPKISDFGMAKLFARDETEATSTTNMVGTFGYMPPEYAIDRICSVKSDVFSFGVLLLEIIAGKRNNEFLYYNEESLLFYA
;
A
#
# COMPACT_ATOMS: atom_id res chain seq x y z
N MET A 1 -2.21 -9.04 -23.23
CA MET A 1 -2.92 -8.22 -22.21
C MET A 1 -2.05 -7.03 -21.87
N VAL A 2 -2.63 -5.83 -21.72
CA VAL A 2 -1.90 -4.61 -21.30
C VAL A 2 -2.43 -4.21 -19.93
N PRO A 3 -1.63 -4.24 -18.86
CA PRO A 3 -2.09 -3.87 -17.51
C PRO A 3 -2.44 -2.38 -17.44
N LYS A 4 -3.46 -2.06 -16.64
CA LYS A 4 -3.94 -0.68 -16.41
C LYS A 4 -4.20 -0.48 -14.93
N ILE A 5 -3.90 0.71 -14.43
CA ILE A 5 -4.20 1.13 -13.06
C ILE A 5 -5.50 1.95 -13.09
N SER A 6 -6.38 1.72 -12.12
CA SER A 6 -7.66 2.41 -11.96
C SER A 6 -7.90 2.73 -10.48
N ASP A 7 -9.03 3.38 -10.19
CA ASP A 7 -9.44 3.80 -8.84
C ASP A 7 -8.53 4.86 -8.19
N PHE A 8 -8.57 6.06 -8.78
CA PHE A 8 -7.86 7.23 -8.28
C PHE A 8 -8.66 8.00 -7.20
N GLY A 9 -9.67 7.38 -6.58
CA GLY A 9 -10.53 8.05 -5.59
C GLY A 9 -9.75 8.58 -4.38
N MET A 10 -8.66 7.90 -4.02
CA MET A 10 -7.75 8.27 -2.93
C MET A 10 -6.45 8.94 -3.38
N ALA A 11 -6.28 9.20 -4.69
CA ALA A 11 -5.07 9.78 -5.22
C ALA A 11 -4.89 11.23 -4.72
N LYS A 12 -3.64 11.60 -4.41
CA LYS A 12 -3.28 12.94 -3.95
C LYS A 12 -2.24 13.55 -4.88
N LEU A 13 -2.42 14.84 -5.15
CA LEU A 13 -1.41 15.65 -5.82
C LEU A 13 -0.57 16.34 -4.76
N PHE A 14 0.73 16.08 -4.78
CA PHE A 14 1.72 16.80 -3.99
C PHE A 14 2.24 17.99 -4.79
N ALA A 15 2.50 19.13 -4.15
CA ALA A 15 3.18 20.24 -4.81
C ALA A 15 4.60 19.81 -5.21
N ARG A 16 5.17 20.39 -6.28
CA ARG A 16 6.50 20.00 -6.79
C ARG A 16 7.63 20.08 -5.76
N ASP A 17 7.45 20.92 -4.74
CA ASP A 17 8.42 21.15 -3.66
C ASP A 17 8.04 20.43 -2.35
N GLU A 18 6.89 19.74 -2.30
CA GLU A 18 6.53 18.82 -1.22
C GLU A 18 7.21 17.48 -1.46
N THR A 19 8.52 17.42 -1.16
CA THR A 19 9.30 16.17 -1.21
C THR A 19 8.98 15.25 -0.03
N GLU A 20 8.21 15.72 0.95
CA GLU A 20 8.04 15.11 2.26
C GLU A 20 6.57 14.80 2.54
N ALA A 21 6.29 13.50 2.72
CA ALA A 21 5.33 12.96 3.68
C ALA A 21 4.20 13.92 4.12
N THR A 22 3.05 13.92 3.46
CA THR A 22 1.89 14.68 3.95
C THR A 22 1.11 13.85 4.96
N SER A 23 0.91 14.41 6.16
CA SER A 23 0.02 13.81 7.15
C SER A 23 -1.42 13.88 6.66
N THR A 24 -2.10 12.73 6.64
CA THR A 24 -3.49 12.63 6.18
C THR A 24 -4.46 12.64 7.35
N THR A 25 -5.53 13.45 7.24
CA THR A 25 -6.54 13.59 8.30
C THR A 25 -7.32 12.30 8.58
N ASN A 26 -7.57 11.48 7.56
CA ASN A 26 -8.29 10.21 7.67
C ASN A 26 -7.44 9.05 7.16
N MET A 27 -7.33 7.98 7.94
CA MET A 27 -6.70 6.74 7.48
C MET A 27 -7.65 6.03 6.51
N VAL A 28 -7.28 5.98 5.24
CA VAL A 28 -8.04 5.27 4.20
C VAL A 28 -7.08 4.42 3.36
N GLY A 29 -7.43 3.16 3.14
CA GLY A 29 -6.62 2.21 2.36
C GLY A 29 -7.02 0.77 2.64
N THR A 30 -6.50 -0.16 1.85
CA THR A 30 -6.73 -1.60 2.06
C THR A 30 -5.70 -2.14 3.04
N PHE A 31 -6.17 -2.74 4.14
CA PHE A 31 -5.28 -3.35 5.14
C PHE A 31 -4.38 -4.42 4.50
N GLY A 32 -3.15 -4.53 4.99
CA GLY A 32 -2.13 -5.44 4.46
C GLY A 32 -1.33 -4.86 3.29
N TYR A 33 -1.85 -3.86 2.56
CA TYR A 33 -1.10 -3.16 1.52
C TYR A 33 -0.56 -1.81 2.00
N MET A 34 -1.12 -1.28 3.09
CA MET A 34 -0.67 -0.03 3.69
C MET A 34 0.71 -0.20 4.36
N PRO A 35 1.66 0.73 4.13
CA PRO A 35 2.92 0.72 4.84
C PRO A 35 2.74 1.12 6.32
N PRO A 36 3.64 0.68 7.22
CA PRO A 36 3.50 0.90 8.65
C PRO A 36 3.48 2.40 9.03
N GLU A 37 4.29 3.24 8.38
CA GLU A 37 4.31 4.68 8.62
C GLU A 37 3.00 5.38 8.23
N TYR A 38 2.26 4.84 7.25
CA TYR A 38 0.92 5.34 6.92
C TYR A 38 -0.13 4.83 7.92
N ALA A 39 -0.03 3.56 8.33
CA ALA A 39 -0.94 2.95 9.29
C ALA A 39 -0.78 3.51 10.72
N ILE A 40 0.38 4.04 11.09
CA ILE A 40 0.64 4.57 12.43
C ILE A 40 0.56 6.10 12.41
N ASP A 41 1.37 6.73 11.56
CA ASP A 41 1.61 8.18 11.58
C ASP A 41 0.81 8.94 10.51
N ARG A 42 0.01 8.22 9.70
CA ARG A 42 -0.78 8.77 8.58
C ARG A 42 0.05 9.50 7.55
N ILE A 43 1.31 9.10 7.43
CA ILE A 43 2.28 9.66 6.50
C ILE A 43 2.09 9.01 5.13
N CYS A 44 1.74 9.81 4.12
CA CYS A 44 1.65 9.37 2.73
C CYS A 44 2.73 10.05 1.90
N SER A 45 3.44 9.27 1.08
CA SER A 45 4.46 9.75 0.15
C SER A 45 4.57 8.82 -1.06
N VAL A 46 5.41 9.17 -2.03
CA VAL A 46 5.77 8.28 -3.15
C VAL A 46 6.33 6.93 -2.65
N LYS A 47 7.00 6.89 -1.48
CA LYS A 47 7.50 5.64 -0.90
C LYS A 47 6.38 4.73 -0.41
N SER A 48 5.26 5.31 0.02
CA SER A 48 4.07 4.56 0.43
C SER A 48 3.45 3.80 -0.75
N ASP A 49 3.47 4.40 -1.96
CA ASP A 49 3.02 3.73 -3.19
C ASP A 49 3.97 2.59 -3.57
N VAL A 50 5.28 2.77 -3.42
CA VAL A 50 6.29 1.74 -3.70
C VAL A 50 6.11 0.53 -2.78
N PHE A 51 5.88 0.74 -1.49
CA PHE A 51 5.59 -0.34 -0.55
C PHE A 51 4.34 -1.13 -0.96
N SER A 52 3.24 -0.42 -1.22
CA SER A 52 1.96 -1.02 -1.60
C SER A 52 2.08 -1.84 -2.91
N PHE A 53 2.85 -1.33 -3.87
CA PHE A 53 3.18 -2.05 -5.09
C PHE A 53 4.01 -3.31 -4.84
N GLY A 54 4.97 -3.26 -3.91
CA GLY A 54 5.75 -4.44 -3.50
C GLY A 54 4.88 -5.56 -2.96
N VAL A 55 3.89 -5.23 -2.10
CA VAL A 55 2.91 -6.20 -1.60
C VAL A 55 2.07 -6.80 -2.75
N LEU A 56 1.60 -5.96 -3.69
CA LEU A 56 0.88 -6.43 -4.88
C LEU A 56 1.74 -7.39 -5.73
N LEU A 57 3.02 -7.09 -5.89
CA LEU A 57 3.95 -7.95 -6.64
C LEU A 57 4.11 -9.31 -5.96
N LEU A 58 4.26 -9.33 -4.63
CA LEU A 58 4.32 -10.57 -3.86
C LEU A 58 3.03 -11.37 -3.99
N GLU A 59 1.87 -10.73 -3.95
CA GLU A 59 0.57 -11.38 -4.18
C GLU A 59 0.49 -12.04 -5.57
N ILE A 60 0.94 -11.33 -6.61
CA ILE A 60 0.96 -11.86 -7.99
C ILE A 60 1.89 -13.07 -8.10
N ILE A 61 3.09 -13.00 -7.52
CA ILE A 61 4.10 -14.06 -7.61
C ILE A 61 3.70 -15.28 -6.76
N ALA A 62 3.16 -15.05 -5.55
CA ALA A 62 2.72 -16.11 -4.65
C ALA A 62 1.40 -16.76 -5.10
N GLY A 63 0.59 -16.05 -5.89
CA GLY A 63 -0.76 -16.51 -6.28
C GLY A 63 -1.74 -16.58 -5.10
N LYS A 64 -1.43 -15.90 -3.98
CA LYS A 64 -2.21 -15.89 -2.74
C LYS A 64 -2.62 -14.46 -2.40
N ARG A 65 -3.88 -14.25 -1.98
CA ARG A 65 -4.36 -12.91 -1.62
C ARG A 65 -3.76 -12.44 -0.31
N ASN A 66 -3.24 -11.21 -0.29
CA ASN A 66 -2.66 -10.62 0.90
C ASN A 66 -3.69 -10.29 2.00
N ASN A 67 -4.97 -10.14 1.64
CA ASN A 67 -6.02 -9.83 2.62
C ASN A 67 -6.59 -11.08 3.32
N GLU A 68 -6.25 -12.29 2.88
CA GLU A 68 -6.68 -13.55 3.52
C GLU A 68 -5.88 -13.84 4.80
N PHE A 69 -4.68 -13.29 4.94
CA PHE A 69 -3.80 -13.49 6.12
C PHE A 69 -4.40 -12.93 7.42
N LEU A 70 -5.26 -11.91 7.34
CA LEU A 70 -5.93 -11.34 8.52
C LEU A 70 -6.98 -12.27 9.13
N TYR A 71 -7.47 -13.25 8.36
CA TYR A 71 -8.59 -14.10 8.76
C TYR A 71 -8.17 -15.53 9.12
N TYR A 72 -7.04 -16.01 8.60
CA TYR A 72 -6.66 -17.43 8.68
C TYR A 72 -5.42 -17.77 9.53
N ASN A 73 -4.85 -16.82 10.28
CA ASN A 73 -3.61 -17.04 11.06
C ASN A 73 -2.43 -17.55 10.20
N GLU A 74 -2.44 -17.28 8.89
CA GLU A 74 -1.32 -17.57 8.00
C GLU A 74 -0.28 -16.43 8.03
N GLU A 75 0.98 -16.74 7.77
CA GLU A 75 2.07 -15.75 7.73
C GLU A 75 1.88 -14.76 6.57
N SER A 76 2.02 -13.46 6.85
CA SER A 76 1.92 -12.38 5.85
C SER A 76 2.91 -12.56 4.70
N LEU A 77 2.56 -12.11 3.49
CA LEU A 77 3.51 -12.08 2.36
C LEU A 77 4.76 -11.25 2.65
N LEU A 78 4.69 -10.32 3.60
CA LEU A 78 5.85 -9.54 4.03
C LEU A 78 6.97 -10.41 4.63
N PHE A 79 6.72 -11.66 5.05
CA PHE A 79 7.78 -12.59 5.48
C PHE A 79 8.74 -12.98 4.35
N TYR A 80 8.38 -12.78 3.08
CA TYR A 80 9.26 -13.02 1.95
C TYR A 80 10.22 -11.85 1.64
N ALA A 81 10.13 -10.73 2.36
CA ALA A 81 10.85 -9.48 2.08
C ALA A 81 11.93 -9.16 3.14
#